data_AF-A0A2C9ZJ67-F1
#
_entry.id   AF-A0A2C9ZJ67-F1
#
_cell.length_a   1.000
_cell.length_b   1.000
_cell.length_c   1.000
_cell.angle_alpha   90.00
_cell.angle_beta   90.00
_cell.angle_gamma   90.00
#
_symmetry.space_group_name_H-M   'P 1'
#
loop_
_entity.id
_entity.type
_entity.pdbx_description
1 polymer ?
#
loop_
_entity_poly.entity_id
_entity_poly.type
_entity_poly.pdbx_seq_one_letter_code
_entity_poly.pdbx_strand_id
1 'polypeptide(L)'
;SPDPAEPPEPPLFALITVGCTLTGFVVASVLGIAPAWAALAGALVLAVRALLRRRATPLTVVRSAAPAFLAFVLALGVVVRAVVDHGLADALHRVLPDGSGLLTLLGVAALAAVLANLVNNLPAVLVLLPLTAGAGPGAVLAVLLGVNIGPNLTYAGSLATLLWRRIAQQHGHRVGLGEFTRLGLLTVPAALVPAVVALWLSLRVVGG
;
A
#
# COMPACT_ATOMS: atom_id res chain seq x y z
N SER A 1 14.78 43.39 -4.88
CA SER A 1 14.38 42.33 -3.94
C SER A 1 13.68 41.23 -4.72
N PRO A 2 13.95 39.94 -4.50
CA PRO A 2 13.10 38.90 -5.06
C PRO A 2 11.73 39.00 -4.37
N ASP A 3 10.65 39.03 -5.16
CA ASP A 3 9.30 38.97 -4.62
C ASP A 3 9.12 37.69 -3.79
N PRO A 4 8.48 37.73 -2.61
CA PRO A 4 8.17 36.53 -1.86
C PRO A 4 7.17 35.71 -2.70
N ALA A 5 7.57 34.52 -3.14
CA ALA A 5 6.70 33.61 -3.87
C ALA A 5 5.41 33.38 -3.08
N GLU A 6 4.26 33.75 -3.66
CA GLU A 6 2.95 33.49 -3.05
C GLU A 6 2.81 32.00 -2.73
N PRO A 7 2.33 31.65 -1.51
CA PRO A 7 2.13 30.26 -1.16
C PRO A 7 1.12 29.63 -2.12
N PRO A 8 1.40 28.43 -2.67
CA PRO A 8 0.52 27.80 -3.64
C PRO A 8 -0.87 27.56 -3.01
N GLU A 9 -1.92 28.02 -3.68
CA GLU A 9 -3.29 27.79 -3.22
C GLU A 9 -3.58 26.28 -3.13
N PRO A 10 -4.12 25.80 -2.00
CA PRO A 10 -4.39 24.38 -1.82
C PRO A 10 -5.46 23.92 -2.82
N PRO A 11 -5.31 22.73 -3.45
CA PRO A 11 -6.25 22.24 -4.45
C PRO A 11 -7.52 21.69 -3.78
N LEU A 12 -8.32 22.56 -3.16
CA LEU A 12 -9.47 22.23 -2.31
C LEU A 12 -10.43 21.24 -2.97
N PHE A 13 -10.72 21.41 -4.25
CA PHE A 13 -11.60 20.47 -4.95
C PHE A 13 -11.04 19.05 -5.03
N ALA A 14 -9.74 18.91 -5.31
CA ALA A 14 -9.10 17.61 -5.36
C ALA A 14 -9.10 16.97 -3.97
N LEU A 15 -8.80 17.77 -2.92
CA LEU A 15 -8.85 17.32 -1.54
C LEU A 15 -10.25 16.84 -1.12
N ILE A 16 -11.30 17.61 -1.44
CA ILE A 16 -12.69 17.22 -1.18
C ILE A 16 -13.03 15.94 -1.94
N THR A 17 -12.69 15.85 -3.22
CA THR A 17 -13.00 14.68 -4.04
C THR A 17 -12.31 13.42 -3.50
N VAL A 18 -11.04 13.54 -3.12
CA VAL A 18 -10.28 12.46 -2.47
C VAL A 18 -10.93 12.10 -1.13
N GLY A 19 -11.29 13.07 -0.29
CA GLY A 19 -12.00 12.86 0.96
C GLY A 19 -13.31 12.07 0.77
N CYS A 20 -14.16 12.51 -0.16
CA CYS A 20 -15.39 11.79 -0.51
C CYS A 20 -15.12 10.39 -1.07
N THR A 21 -14.05 10.21 -1.85
CA THR A 21 -13.67 8.89 -2.39
C THR A 21 -13.28 7.93 -1.26
N LEU A 22 -12.50 8.40 -0.28
CA LEU A 22 -12.10 7.62 0.88
C LEU A 22 -13.30 7.26 1.77
N THR A 23 -14.22 8.20 2.02
CA THR A 23 -15.49 7.90 2.67
C THR A 23 -16.30 6.87 1.86
N GLY A 24 -16.29 7.01 0.53
CA GLY A 24 -16.90 6.06 -0.39
C GLY A 24 -16.32 4.65 -0.28
N PHE A 25 -15.02 4.48 -0.02
CA PHE A 25 -14.44 3.16 0.24
C PHE A 25 -15.05 2.49 1.46
N VAL A 26 -15.21 3.24 2.55
CA VAL A 26 -15.80 2.71 3.79
C VAL A 26 -17.26 2.33 3.54
N VAL A 27 -18.05 3.23 2.96
CA VAL A 27 -19.47 2.99 2.69
C VAL A 27 -19.67 1.83 1.71
N ALA A 28 -18.92 1.79 0.62
CA ALA A 28 -18.99 0.70 -0.35
C ALA A 28 -18.67 -0.65 0.30
N SER A 29 -17.62 -0.70 1.13
CA SER A 29 -17.23 -1.93 1.84
C SER A 29 -18.33 -2.42 2.78
N VAL A 30 -18.96 -1.51 3.53
CA VAL A 30 -20.08 -1.84 4.45
C VAL A 30 -21.30 -2.37 3.68
N LEU A 31 -21.54 -1.87 2.47
CA LEU A 31 -22.63 -2.30 1.60
C LEU A 31 -22.31 -3.55 0.77
N GLY A 32 -21.12 -4.16 0.93
CA GLY A 32 -20.68 -5.29 0.12
C GLY A 32 -20.35 -4.95 -1.35
N ILE A 33 -20.19 -3.67 -1.65
CA ILE A 33 -19.82 -3.17 -2.98
C ILE A 33 -18.30 -3.02 -3.06
N ALA A 34 -17.72 -3.45 -4.17
CA ALA A 34 -16.27 -3.30 -4.39
C ALA A 34 -15.84 -1.82 -4.28
N PRO A 35 -14.87 -1.47 -3.41
CA PRO A 35 -14.38 -0.09 -3.26
C PRO A 35 -13.84 0.54 -4.56
N ALA A 36 -13.49 -0.29 -5.55
CA ALA A 36 -13.11 0.14 -6.89
C ALA A 36 -14.15 1.06 -7.55
N TRP A 37 -15.44 0.90 -7.26
CA TRP A 37 -16.48 1.78 -7.80
C TRP A 37 -16.41 3.20 -7.24
N ALA A 38 -16.12 3.35 -5.95
CA ALA A 38 -15.90 4.67 -5.36
C ALA A 38 -14.62 5.32 -5.93
N ALA A 39 -13.56 4.54 -6.15
CA ALA A 39 -12.33 5.02 -6.79
C ALA A 39 -12.61 5.51 -8.22
N LEU A 40 -13.36 4.73 -9.00
CA LEU A 40 -13.75 5.08 -10.36
C LEU A 40 -14.58 6.35 -10.37
N ALA A 41 -15.56 6.49 -9.48
CA ALA A 41 -16.38 7.69 -9.37
C ALA A 41 -15.53 8.94 -9.06
N GLY A 42 -14.63 8.86 -8.07
CA GLY A 42 -13.72 9.95 -7.73
C GLY A 42 -12.80 10.34 -8.90
N ALA A 43 -12.23 9.34 -9.59
CA ALA A 43 -11.39 9.56 -10.77
C ALA A 43 -12.18 10.23 -11.92
N LEU A 44 -13.42 9.79 -12.17
CA LEU A 44 -14.30 10.39 -13.18
C LEU A 44 -14.66 11.84 -12.84
N VAL A 45 -14.96 12.14 -11.58
CA VAL A 45 -15.24 13.52 -11.13
C VAL A 45 -14.05 14.44 -11.41
N LEU A 46 -12.82 14.00 -11.09
CA LEU A 46 -11.60 14.75 -11.39
C LEU A 46 -11.39 14.91 -12.90
N ALA A 47 -11.54 13.82 -13.67
CA ALA A 47 -11.35 13.82 -15.11
C ALA A 47 -12.36 14.73 -15.83
N VAL A 48 -13.65 14.63 -15.51
CA VAL A 48 -14.71 15.45 -16.10
C VAL A 48 -14.46 16.92 -15.81
N ARG A 49 -14.13 17.29 -14.57
CA ARG A 49 -13.80 18.69 -14.25
C ARG A 49 -12.58 19.19 -15.04
N ALA A 50 -11.54 18.37 -15.17
CA ALA A 50 -10.33 18.75 -15.91
C ALA A 50 -10.64 18.98 -17.40
N LEU A 51 -11.48 18.13 -18.01
CA LEU A 51 -11.95 18.29 -19.39
C LEU A 51 -12.82 19.54 -19.56
N LEU A 52 -13.81 19.76 -18.68
CA LEU A 52 -14.69 20.93 -18.72
C LEU A 52 -13.92 22.24 -18.56
N ARG A 53 -12.90 22.27 -17.70
CA ARG A 53 -12.02 23.43 -17.52
C ARG A 53 -10.91 23.54 -18.57
N ARG A 54 -10.90 22.67 -19.59
CA ARG A 54 -9.89 22.59 -20.65
C ARG A 54 -8.45 22.49 -20.12
N ARG A 55 -8.27 21.91 -18.93
CA ARG A 55 -6.96 21.64 -18.31
C ARG A 55 -6.39 20.29 -18.72
N ALA A 56 -7.21 19.43 -19.33
CA ALA A 56 -6.83 18.14 -19.86
C ALA A 56 -7.57 17.85 -21.16
N THR A 57 -7.03 16.93 -21.96
CA THR A 57 -7.71 16.33 -23.12
C THR A 57 -8.07 14.87 -22.79
N PRO A 58 -8.97 14.21 -23.55
CA PRO A 58 -9.26 12.79 -23.34
C PRO A 58 -8.01 11.92 -23.39
N LEU A 59 -7.07 12.24 -24.31
CA LEU A 59 -5.79 11.54 -24.41
C LEU A 59 -4.92 11.73 -23.15
N THR A 60 -4.92 12.95 -22.59
CA THR A 60 -4.23 13.21 -21.32
C THR A 60 -4.81 12.36 -20.20
N VAL A 61 -6.14 12.24 -20.11
CA VAL A 61 -6.80 11.40 -19.09
C VAL A 61 -6.41 9.93 -19.25
N VAL A 62 -6.45 9.38 -20.47
CA VAL A 62 -6.06 7.99 -20.74
C VAL A 62 -4.59 7.75 -20.37
N ARG A 63 -3.69 8.67 -20.74
CA ARG A 63 -2.27 8.56 -20.37
C ARG A 63 -2.05 8.64 -18.86
N SER A 64 -2.78 9.51 -18.17
CA SER A 64 -2.74 9.62 -16.71
C SER A 64 -3.25 8.37 -15.99
N ALA A 65 -4.13 7.58 -16.62
CA ALA A 65 -4.57 6.29 -16.10
C ALA A 65 -3.49 5.19 -16.16
N ALA A 66 -2.37 5.44 -16.86
CA ALA A 66 -1.23 4.54 -16.99
C ALA A 66 -1.62 3.10 -17.40
N PRO A 67 -2.20 2.87 -18.59
CA PRO A 67 -2.71 1.55 -19.01
C PRO A 67 -1.64 0.45 -19.01
N ALA A 68 -0.39 0.79 -19.36
CA ALA A 68 0.73 -0.15 -19.27
C ALA A 68 1.00 -0.62 -17.83
N PHE A 69 0.83 0.28 -16.85
CA PHE A 69 0.95 -0.07 -15.43
C PHE A 69 -0.20 -0.97 -14.97
N LEU A 70 -1.43 -0.70 -15.43
CA LEU A 70 -2.58 -1.58 -15.16
C LEU A 70 -2.37 -2.99 -15.73
N ALA A 71 -1.91 -3.08 -16.99
CA ALA A 71 -1.57 -4.36 -17.61
C ALA A 71 -0.44 -5.08 -16.86
N PHE A 72 0.58 -4.34 -16.43
CA PHE A 72 1.67 -4.89 -15.61
C PHE A 72 1.16 -5.46 -14.29
N VAL A 73 0.29 -4.76 -13.56
CA VAL A 73 -0.30 -5.24 -12.30
C VAL A 73 -1.14 -6.51 -12.52
N LEU A 74 -1.93 -6.57 -13.60
CA LEU A 74 -2.69 -7.77 -13.96
C LEU A 74 -1.77 -8.96 -14.25
N ALA A 75 -0.73 -8.75 -15.08
CA ALA A 75 0.25 -9.79 -15.40
C ALA A 75 1.00 -10.27 -14.15
N LEU A 76 1.35 -9.35 -13.25
CA LEU A 76 1.98 -9.65 -11.97
C LEU A 76 1.10 -10.56 -11.10
N GLY A 77 -0.21 -10.32 -11.06
CA GLY A 77 -1.14 -11.22 -10.36
C GLY A 77 -1.18 -12.63 -10.95
N VAL A 78 -1.12 -12.76 -12.28
CA VAL A 78 -1.03 -14.07 -12.95
C VAL A 78 0.28 -14.78 -12.61
N VAL A 79 1.41 -14.08 -12.69
CA VAL A 79 2.74 -14.63 -12.36
C VAL A 79 2.80 -15.05 -10.89
N VAL A 80 2.35 -14.20 -9.97
CA VAL A 80 2.30 -14.52 -8.54
C VAL A 80 1.47 -15.76 -8.30
N ARG A 81 0.28 -15.85 -8.89
CA ARG A 81 -0.57 -17.04 -8.76
C ARG A 81 0.15 -18.29 -9.26
N ALA A 82 0.80 -18.22 -10.42
CA ALA A 82 1.57 -19.35 -10.93
C ALA A 82 2.69 -19.77 -9.96
N VAL A 83 3.46 -18.83 -9.41
CA VAL A 83 4.54 -19.15 -8.45
C VAL A 83 4.00 -19.74 -7.15
N VAL A 84 2.87 -19.22 -6.64
CA VAL A 84 2.19 -19.73 -5.44
C VAL A 84 1.74 -21.17 -5.65
N ASP A 85 1.07 -21.45 -6.78
CA ASP A 85 0.52 -22.76 -7.13
C ASP A 85 1.62 -23.82 -7.42
N HIS A 86 2.85 -23.39 -7.75
CA HIS A 86 3.99 -24.28 -8.06
C HIS A 86 5.01 -24.43 -6.91
N GLY A 87 4.57 -24.27 -5.66
CA GLY A 87 5.33 -24.69 -4.47
C GLY A 87 5.78 -23.58 -3.53
N LEU A 88 5.60 -22.30 -3.89
CA LEU A 88 5.85 -21.20 -2.93
C LEU A 88 4.83 -21.25 -1.78
N ALA A 89 3.58 -21.64 -2.04
CA ALA A 89 2.60 -21.85 -0.99
C ALA A 89 3.09 -22.87 0.05
N ASP A 90 3.61 -24.01 -0.38
CA ASP A 90 4.07 -25.09 0.50
C ASP A 90 5.32 -24.69 1.30
N ALA A 91 6.20 -23.87 0.70
CA ALA A 91 7.35 -23.32 1.40
C ALA A 91 6.92 -22.32 2.47
N LEU A 92 5.96 -21.43 2.16
CA LEU A 92 5.48 -20.43 3.09
C LEU A 92 4.64 -21.03 4.22
N HIS A 93 3.84 -22.07 3.97
CA HIS A 93 3.10 -22.77 5.03
C HIS A 93 4.02 -23.37 6.10
N ARG A 94 5.25 -23.77 5.75
CA ARG A 94 6.22 -24.30 6.71
C ARG A 94 6.84 -23.23 7.63
N VAL A 95 6.76 -21.96 7.23
CA VAL A 95 7.39 -20.84 7.93
C VAL A 95 6.35 -19.93 8.59
N LEU A 96 5.13 -19.89 8.05
CA LEU A 96 4.01 -19.19 8.64
C LEU A 96 3.70 -19.81 10.01
N PRO A 97 3.79 -19.03 11.11
CA PRO A 97 3.45 -19.55 12.41
C PRO A 97 1.95 -19.77 12.54
N ASP A 98 1.57 -20.88 13.17
CA ASP A 98 0.18 -21.23 13.43
C ASP A 98 -0.37 -20.54 14.68
N GLY A 99 -1.69 -20.32 14.70
CA GLY A 99 -2.43 -19.79 15.85
C GLY A 99 -2.69 -18.28 15.81
N SER A 100 -3.19 -17.75 16.93
CA SER A 100 -3.65 -16.35 17.07
C SER A 100 -2.94 -15.58 18.19
N GLY A 101 -1.85 -16.14 18.73
CA GLY A 101 -1.06 -15.51 19.78
C GLY A 101 -0.32 -14.26 19.28
N LEU A 102 0.07 -13.39 20.21
CA LEU A 102 0.84 -12.18 19.88
C LEU A 102 2.12 -12.50 19.10
N LEU A 103 2.85 -13.54 19.50
CA LEU A 103 4.07 -13.98 18.82
C LEU A 103 3.80 -14.47 17.40
N THR A 104 2.67 -15.18 17.20
CA THR A 104 2.24 -15.61 15.86
C THR A 104 1.96 -14.40 14.97
N LEU A 105 1.17 -13.43 15.45
CA LEU A 105 0.87 -12.22 14.67
C LEU A 105 2.13 -11.39 14.37
N LEU A 106 3.07 -11.31 15.31
CA LEU A 106 4.37 -10.66 15.09
C LEU A 106 5.18 -11.41 14.03
N GLY A 107 5.20 -12.74 14.06
CA GLY A 107 5.87 -13.57 13.06
C GLY A 107 5.28 -13.40 11.66
N VAL A 108 3.95 -13.43 11.54
CA VAL A 108 3.24 -13.19 10.27
C VAL A 108 3.54 -11.80 9.72
N ALA A 109 3.45 -10.77 10.56
CA ALA A 109 3.74 -9.39 10.16
C ALA A 109 5.21 -9.19 9.75
N ALA A 110 6.15 -9.82 10.46
CA ALA A 110 7.57 -9.78 10.12
C ALA A 110 7.86 -10.48 8.79
N LEU A 111 7.29 -11.67 8.56
CA LEU A 111 7.42 -12.40 7.29
C LEU A 111 6.85 -11.57 6.13
N ALA A 112 5.69 -10.96 6.32
CA ALA A 112 5.08 -10.06 5.36
C ALA A 112 5.96 -8.83 5.06
N ALA A 113 6.56 -8.22 6.08
CA ALA A 113 7.47 -7.10 5.92
C ALA A 113 8.74 -7.49 5.14
N VAL A 114 9.32 -8.66 5.43
CA VAL A 114 10.49 -9.19 4.69
C VAL A 114 10.11 -9.43 3.23
N LEU A 115 9.02 -10.15 2.97
CA LEU A 115 8.57 -10.45 1.62
C LEU A 115 8.30 -9.17 0.82
N ALA A 116 7.66 -8.17 1.44
CA ALA A 116 7.40 -6.88 0.80
C ALA A 116 8.66 -6.10 0.42
N ASN A 117 9.79 -6.28 1.14
CA ASN A 117 11.07 -5.69 0.73
C ASN A 117 11.77 -6.48 -0.38
N LEU A 118 11.53 -7.80 -0.47
CA LEU A 118 12.12 -8.66 -1.50
C LEU A 118 11.40 -8.51 -2.85
N VAL A 119 10.07 -8.49 -2.84
CA VAL A 119 9.25 -8.56 -4.06
C VAL A 119 8.29 -7.39 -4.26
N ASN A 120 8.31 -6.37 -3.39
CA ASN A 120 7.36 -5.26 -3.31
C ASN A 120 6.06 -5.59 -2.52
N ASN A 121 5.37 -4.57 -2.01
CA ASN A 121 4.16 -4.73 -1.22
C ASN A 121 3.00 -5.36 -2.01
N LEU A 122 2.84 -5.03 -3.29
CA LEU A 122 1.72 -5.54 -4.07
C LEU A 122 1.80 -7.06 -4.33
N PRO A 123 2.92 -7.63 -4.85
CA PRO A 123 3.08 -9.07 -4.94
C PRO A 123 3.01 -9.78 -3.59
N ALA A 124 3.62 -9.21 -2.54
CA ALA A 124 3.59 -9.81 -1.21
C ALA A 124 2.15 -9.96 -0.68
N VAL A 125 1.28 -8.96 -0.91
CA VAL A 125 -0.15 -9.03 -0.58
C VAL A 125 -0.83 -10.18 -1.35
N LEU A 126 -0.61 -10.26 -2.66
CA LEU A 126 -1.22 -11.29 -3.51
C LEU A 126 -0.78 -12.72 -3.15
N VAL A 127 0.45 -12.88 -2.65
CA VAL A 127 0.97 -14.17 -2.15
C VAL A 127 0.38 -14.52 -0.78
N LEU A 128 0.42 -13.59 0.19
CA LEU A 128 0.19 -13.91 1.60
C LEU A 128 -1.28 -13.89 2.02
N LEU A 129 -2.12 -13.07 1.39
CA LEU A 129 -3.53 -13.00 1.76
C LEU A 129 -4.27 -14.34 1.57
N PRO A 130 -4.15 -15.07 0.44
CA PRO A 130 -4.81 -16.36 0.29
C PRO A 130 -4.35 -17.39 1.34
N LEU A 131 -3.07 -17.36 1.71
CA LEU A 131 -2.47 -18.29 2.68
C LEU A 131 -2.92 -18.01 4.12
N THR A 132 -3.21 -16.75 4.44
CA THR A 132 -3.60 -16.33 5.80
C THR A 132 -5.11 -16.17 5.99
N ALA A 133 -5.89 -16.17 4.92
CA ALA A 133 -7.34 -16.03 4.96
C ALA A 133 -8.01 -17.11 5.83
N GLY A 134 -7.52 -18.36 5.76
CA GLY A 134 -8.04 -19.47 6.56
C GLY A 134 -7.67 -19.41 8.05
N ALA A 135 -6.61 -18.67 8.42
CA ALA A 135 -6.17 -18.50 9.80
C ALA A 135 -6.96 -17.41 10.57
N GLY A 136 -7.86 -16.71 9.88
CA GLY A 136 -8.77 -15.72 10.45
C GLY A 136 -8.33 -14.26 10.27
N PRO A 137 -9.20 -13.30 10.64
CA PRO A 137 -9.01 -11.88 10.35
C PRO A 137 -7.72 -11.30 10.95
N GLY A 138 -7.29 -11.80 12.11
CA GLY A 138 -6.05 -11.34 12.76
C GLY A 138 -4.80 -11.60 11.93
N ALA A 139 -4.69 -12.78 11.31
CA ALA A 139 -3.55 -13.12 10.45
C ALA A 139 -3.52 -12.25 9.19
N VAL A 140 -4.69 -12.04 8.56
CA VAL A 140 -4.86 -11.14 7.41
C VAL A 140 -4.44 -9.71 7.76
N LEU A 141 -4.91 -9.18 8.89
CA LEU A 141 -4.56 -7.84 9.34
C LEU A 141 -3.07 -7.72 9.69
N ALA A 142 -2.46 -8.76 10.26
CA ALA A 142 -1.03 -8.81 10.51
C ALA A 142 -0.21 -8.79 9.20
N VAL A 143 -0.63 -9.52 8.17
CA VAL A 143 -0.05 -9.42 6.82
C VAL A 143 -0.17 -7.99 6.30
N LEU A 144 -1.35 -7.38 6.39
CA LEU A 144 -1.58 -6.01 5.93
C LEU A 144 -0.71 -4.99 6.68
N LEU A 145 -0.47 -5.15 7.98
CA LEU A 145 0.50 -4.33 8.71
C LEU A 145 1.92 -4.52 8.17
N GLY A 146 2.36 -5.78 8.03
CA GLY A 146 3.70 -6.12 7.56
C GLY A 146 4.00 -5.59 6.16
N VAL A 147 3.12 -5.83 5.19
CA VAL A 147 3.31 -5.39 3.80
C VAL A 147 3.20 -3.88 3.59
N ASN A 148 2.59 -3.13 4.52
CA ASN A 148 2.50 -1.66 4.43
C ASN A 148 3.60 -0.94 5.21
N ILE A 149 3.99 -1.45 6.39
CA ILE A 149 5.04 -0.85 7.22
C ILE A 149 6.43 -1.32 6.75
N GLY A 150 6.55 -2.61 6.41
CA GLY A 150 7.79 -3.26 6.01
C GLY A 150 8.57 -2.57 4.88
N PRO A 151 7.94 -2.16 3.77
CA PRO A 151 8.61 -1.48 2.66
C PRO A 151 9.45 -0.25 3.02
N ASN A 152 9.27 0.34 4.21
CA ASN A 152 10.08 1.45 4.69
C ASN A 152 11.47 1.01 5.19
N LEU A 153 11.74 -0.30 5.27
CA LEU A 153 13.01 -0.86 5.74
C LEU A 153 14.13 -0.66 4.71
N THR A 154 13.80 -0.82 3.43
CA THR A 154 14.76 -0.74 2.34
C THR A 154 14.31 0.22 1.25
N TYR A 155 15.31 0.75 0.55
CA TYR A 155 15.11 1.71 -0.52
C TYR A 155 14.26 1.18 -1.69
N ALA A 156 14.34 -0.14 -1.94
CA ALA A 156 13.62 -0.82 -3.00
C ALA A 156 12.21 -1.30 -2.60
N GLY A 157 11.85 -1.17 -1.32
CA GLY A 157 10.63 -1.79 -0.77
C GLY A 157 9.33 -1.26 -1.40
N SER A 158 9.30 -0.02 -1.89
CA SER A 158 8.11 0.56 -2.53
C SER A 158 8.44 1.52 -3.67
N LEU A 159 7.60 1.50 -4.70
CA LEU A 159 7.63 2.45 -5.83
C LEU A 159 7.44 3.90 -5.34
N ALA A 160 6.70 4.10 -4.25
CA ALA A 160 6.49 5.43 -3.66
C ALA A 160 7.81 6.02 -3.14
N THR A 161 8.63 5.21 -2.47
CA THR A 161 9.96 5.59 -1.97
C THR A 161 10.91 5.97 -3.10
N LEU A 162 10.83 5.26 -4.24
CA LEU A 162 11.60 5.58 -5.44
C LEU A 162 11.14 6.90 -6.10
N LEU A 163 9.83 7.11 -6.21
CA LEU A 163 9.26 8.34 -6.77
C LEU A 163 9.62 9.56 -5.93
N TRP A 164 9.44 9.47 -4.61
CA TRP A 164 9.75 10.55 -3.68
C TRP A 164 11.20 11.03 -3.81
N ARG A 165 12.16 10.11 -3.91
CA ARG A 165 13.57 10.49 -4.07
C ARG A 165 13.92 11.00 -5.43
N ARG A 166 13.30 10.49 -6.49
CA ARG A 166 13.45 11.12 -7.81
C ARG A 166 13.09 12.61 -7.71
N ILE A 167 12.00 12.91 -7.01
CA ILE A 167 11.56 14.29 -6.77
C ILE A 167 12.53 15.04 -5.84
N ALA A 168 12.96 14.44 -4.72
CA ALA A 168 13.90 15.07 -3.79
C ALA A 168 15.25 15.41 -4.44
N GLN A 169 15.77 14.50 -5.27
CA GLN A 169 16.99 14.69 -6.04
C GLN A 169 16.83 15.80 -7.10
N GLN A 170 15.67 15.89 -7.75
CA GLN A 170 15.36 16.99 -8.67
C GLN A 170 15.36 18.36 -7.97
N HIS A 171 15.05 18.39 -6.67
CA HIS A 171 15.09 19.59 -5.82
C HIS A 171 16.43 19.76 -5.06
N GLY A 172 17.48 19.03 -5.43
CA GLY A 172 18.81 19.18 -4.84
C GLY A 172 19.03 18.46 -3.49
N HIS A 173 18.02 17.76 -2.97
CA HIS A 173 18.15 16.99 -1.73
C HIS A 173 18.64 15.57 -2.03
N ARG A 174 19.91 15.29 -1.70
CA ARG A 174 20.50 13.95 -1.82
C ARG A 174 20.33 13.17 -0.52
N VAL A 175 19.44 12.19 -0.54
CA VAL A 175 19.26 11.26 0.59
C VAL A 175 20.23 10.09 0.45
N GLY A 176 21.04 9.85 1.49
CA GLY A 176 21.97 8.72 1.54
C GLY A 176 21.23 7.39 1.74
N LEU A 177 21.55 6.37 0.93
CA LEU A 177 20.92 5.04 1.03
C LEU A 177 21.12 4.41 2.42
N GLY A 178 22.34 4.53 2.97
CA GLY A 178 22.65 3.98 4.30
C GLY A 178 21.90 4.68 5.43
N GLU A 179 21.70 5.99 5.34
CA GLU A 179 20.91 6.73 6.32
C GLU A 179 19.44 6.33 6.28
N PHE A 180 18.86 6.22 5.08
CA PHE A 180 17.49 5.75 4.89
C PHE A 180 17.28 4.36 5.48
N THR A 181 18.14 3.40 5.14
CA THR A 181 18.02 2.03 5.65
C THR A 181 18.27 1.96 7.16
N ARG A 182 19.19 2.76 7.71
CA ARG A 182 19.42 2.81 9.16
C ARG A 182 18.20 3.37 9.90
N LEU A 183 17.57 4.42 9.38
CA LEU A 183 16.32 4.94 9.92
C LEU A 183 15.19 3.90 9.78
N GLY A 184 15.07 3.23 8.63
CA GLY A 184 14.12 2.15 8.40
C GLY A 184 14.27 1.00 9.40
N LEU A 185 15.51 0.59 9.70
CA LEU A 185 15.82 -0.45 10.70
C LEU A 185 15.36 -0.08 12.12
N LEU A 186 15.19 1.20 12.42
CA LEU A 186 14.68 1.68 13.70
C LEU A 186 13.16 1.89 13.65
N THR A 187 12.67 2.57 12.62
CA THR A 187 11.26 2.98 12.52
C THR A 187 10.33 1.82 12.17
N VAL A 188 10.76 0.87 11.34
CA VAL A 188 9.92 -0.28 10.97
C VAL A 188 9.61 -1.15 12.19
N PRO A 189 10.59 -1.63 13.00
CA PRO A 189 10.26 -2.36 14.22
C PRO A 189 9.48 -1.51 15.22
N ALA A 190 9.85 -0.24 15.39
CA ALA A 190 9.18 0.68 16.32
C ALA A 190 7.72 0.98 15.94
N ALA A 191 7.35 0.87 14.66
CA ALA A 191 5.96 1.00 14.21
C ALA A 191 5.23 -0.34 14.15
N LEU A 192 5.89 -1.39 13.65
CA LEU A 192 5.29 -2.69 13.40
C LEU A 192 4.93 -3.41 14.71
N VAL A 193 5.83 -3.40 15.70
CA VAL A 193 5.59 -4.08 16.98
C VAL A 193 4.39 -3.48 17.72
N PRO A 194 4.31 -2.15 17.97
CA PRO A 194 3.14 -1.57 18.61
C PRO A 194 1.85 -1.75 17.81
N ALA A 195 1.90 -1.70 16.47
CA ALA A 195 0.73 -1.93 15.64
C ALA A 195 0.18 -3.35 15.78
N VAL A 196 1.06 -4.35 15.81
CA VAL A 196 0.67 -5.76 16.03
C VAL A 196 0.18 -5.98 17.46
N VAL A 197 0.80 -5.36 18.46
CA VAL A 197 0.31 -5.39 19.86
C VAL A 197 -1.09 -4.78 19.95
N ALA A 198 -1.31 -3.63 19.32
CA ALA A 198 -2.62 -2.98 19.28
C ALA A 198 -3.67 -3.85 18.57
N LEU A 199 -3.31 -4.49 17.45
CA LEU A 199 -4.15 -5.47 16.77
C LEU A 199 -4.51 -6.64 17.70
N TRP A 200 -3.52 -7.24 18.36
CA TRP A 200 -3.72 -8.35 19.28
C TRP A 200 -4.64 -7.98 20.45
N LEU A 201 -4.43 -6.80 21.06
CA LEU A 201 -5.30 -6.28 22.12
C LEU A 201 -6.73 -6.05 21.60
N SER A 202 -6.87 -5.48 20.39
CA SER A 202 -8.18 -5.25 19.79
C SER A 202 -8.94 -6.56 19.57
N LEU A 203 -8.27 -7.62 19.09
CA LEU A 203 -8.88 -8.94 18.91
C LEU A 203 -9.33 -9.55 20.25
N ARG A 204 -8.64 -9.25 21.35
CA ARG A 204 -9.02 -9.70 22.70
C ARG A 204 -10.22 -8.95 23.27
N VAL A 205 -10.35 -7.65 22.97
CA VAL A 205 -11.38 -6.78 23.55
C VAL A 205 -12.68 -6.81 22.73
N VAL A 206 -12.57 -6.78 21.39
CA VAL A 206 -13.73 -6.67 20.48
C VAL A 206 -14.30 -8.05 20.12
N GLY A 207 -13.54 -9.12 20.36
CA GLY A 207 -13.86 -10.47 19.90
C GLY A 207 -13.34 -10.68 18.48
N GLY A 208 -12.56 -11.75 18.31
CA GLY A 208 -12.13 -12.26 17.00
C GLY A 208 -13.08 -13.29 16.45
#